data_AF-A0A7S2NPD4-F1
#
_entry.id   AF-A0A7S2NPD4-F1
#
_cell.length_a   1.000
_cell.length_b   1.000
_cell.length_c   1.000
_cell.angle_alpha   90.00
_cell.angle_beta   90.00
_cell.angle_gamma   90.00
#
_symmetry.space_group_name_H-M   'P 1'
#
loop_
_entity.id
_entity.type
_entity.pdbx_description
1 polymer ?
#
loop_
_entity_poly.entity_id
_entity_poly.type
_entity_poly.pdbx_seq_one_letter_code
_entity_poly.pdbx_strand_id
1 'polypeptide(L)'
;PASDRALAARRALVDSGLGLALVEYVRHAGSPGNRDAADVPLAAQACRVIGLSSQHNPECSAMYATAAAIPAVCGVLRQWLADADAARGAALAVRELLEDEEQANDVAAEAAAAGATRLLRAAMAAHPEAGDLQRNAGRATQLLEAHGGEPSAAPHEGEPPAQAGSPSGSAGAGAS
;
A
#
# COMPACT_ATOMS: atom_id res chain seq x y z
N PRO A 1 -28.91 -17.14 5.22
CA PRO A 1 -28.65 -16.86 6.66
C PRO A 1 -27.20 -16.40 6.96
N ALA A 2 -26.17 -17.09 6.47
CA ALA A 2 -24.76 -16.66 6.69
C ALA A 2 -24.41 -15.38 5.90
N SER A 3 -24.88 -15.29 4.65
CA SER A 3 -24.70 -14.10 3.79
C SER A 3 -25.37 -12.84 4.38
N ASP A 4 -26.57 -12.99 4.96
CA ASP A 4 -27.33 -11.87 5.53
C ASP A 4 -26.65 -11.28 6.78
N ARG A 5 -26.08 -12.15 7.63
CA ARG A 5 -25.31 -11.73 8.81
C ARG A 5 -24.03 -11.02 8.42
N ALA A 6 -23.32 -11.52 7.39
CA ALA A 6 -22.10 -10.87 6.90
C ALA A 6 -22.40 -9.49 6.30
N LEU A 7 -23.51 -9.34 5.56
CA LEU A 7 -23.95 -8.04 5.05
C LEU A 7 -24.33 -7.06 6.18
N ALA A 8 -25.08 -7.54 7.20
CA ALA A 8 -25.45 -6.71 8.34
C ALA A 8 -24.23 -6.26 9.16
N ALA A 9 -23.26 -7.14 9.39
CA ALA A 9 -22.03 -6.80 10.09
C ALA A 9 -21.20 -5.76 9.33
N ARG A 10 -21.12 -5.87 7.98
CA ARG A 10 -20.43 -4.89 7.13
C ARG A 10 -21.05 -3.51 7.22
N ARG A 11 -22.38 -3.42 7.05
CA ARG A 11 -23.11 -2.15 7.21
C ARG A 11 -22.91 -1.56 8.59
N ALA A 12 -23.02 -2.37 9.64
CA ALA A 12 -22.79 -1.90 11.00
C ALA A 12 -21.37 -1.35 11.18
N LEU A 13 -20.35 -1.95 10.57
CA LEU A 13 -18.96 -1.49 10.67
C LEU A 13 -18.76 -0.12 10.01
N VAL A 14 -19.37 0.08 8.83
CA VAL A 14 -19.34 1.36 8.09
C VAL A 14 -20.18 2.42 8.81
N ASP A 15 -21.41 2.11 9.17
CA ASP A 15 -22.39 3.05 9.73
C ASP A 15 -22.05 3.49 11.17
N SER A 16 -21.38 2.65 11.95
CA SER A 16 -21.06 2.94 13.36
C SER A 16 -19.76 3.75 13.54
N GLY A 17 -19.01 4.00 12.48
CA GLY A 17 -17.67 4.60 12.57
C GLY A 17 -16.61 3.67 13.19
N LEU A 18 -16.94 2.39 13.41
CA LEU A 18 -16.02 1.40 13.96
C LEU A 18 -14.77 1.23 13.10
N GLY A 19 -14.90 1.28 11.76
CA GLY A 19 -13.77 1.22 10.84
C GLY A 19 -12.72 2.30 11.10
N LEU A 20 -13.17 3.56 11.31
CA LEU A 20 -12.29 4.67 11.63
C LEU A 20 -11.61 4.48 13.00
N ALA A 21 -12.39 4.11 14.02
CA ALA A 21 -11.86 3.86 15.36
C ALA A 21 -10.81 2.73 15.36
N LEU A 22 -10.99 1.72 14.51
CA LEU A 22 -10.04 0.63 14.33
C LEU A 22 -8.71 1.13 13.75
N VAL A 23 -8.75 2.01 12.75
CA VAL A 23 -7.54 2.59 12.16
C VAL A 23 -6.83 3.52 13.15
N GLU A 24 -7.57 4.34 13.91
CA GLU A 24 -6.99 5.15 14.99
C GLU A 24 -6.30 4.29 16.04
N TYR A 25 -6.92 3.17 16.44
CA TYR A 25 -6.31 2.23 17.37
C TYR A 25 -5.02 1.63 16.80
N VAL A 26 -5.04 1.13 15.56
CA VAL A 26 -3.84 0.59 14.88
C VAL A 26 -2.73 1.64 14.80
N ARG A 27 -3.09 2.90 14.51
CA ARG A 27 -2.14 4.02 14.47
C ARG A 27 -1.52 4.27 15.84
N HIS A 28 -2.31 4.26 16.90
CA HIS A 28 -1.82 4.40 18.27
C HIS A 28 -0.91 3.24 18.67
N ALA A 29 -1.31 1.99 18.38
CA ALA A 29 -0.53 0.80 18.69
C ALA A 29 0.80 0.73 17.90
N GLY A 30 0.80 1.24 16.66
CA GLY A 30 1.99 1.33 15.81
C GLY A 30 2.84 2.60 16.01
N SER A 31 2.46 3.47 16.94
CA SER A 31 3.17 4.73 17.17
C SER A 31 4.52 4.51 17.87
N PRO A 32 5.57 5.25 17.47
CA PRO A 32 6.87 5.17 18.14
C PRO A 32 6.73 5.48 19.63
N GLY A 33 7.19 4.56 20.47
CA GLY A 33 7.15 4.72 21.93
C GLY A 33 5.95 4.05 22.63
N ASN A 34 4.96 3.54 21.88
CA ASN A 34 4.02 2.60 22.47
C ASN A 34 4.74 1.26 22.71
N ARG A 35 4.96 0.94 23.98
CA ARG A 35 5.64 -0.28 24.43
C ARG A 35 4.72 -1.17 25.27
N ASP A 36 3.42 -0.89 25.28
CA ASP A 36 2.49 -1.73 26.02
C ASP A 36 2.39 -3.09 25.33
N ALA A 37 2.87 -4.13 26.01
CA ALA A 37 2.81 -5.49 25.49
C ALA A 37 1.36 -5.97 25.33
N ALA A 38 0.40 -5.38 26.06
CA ALA A 38 -1.01 -5.69 25.93
C ALA A 38 -1.60 -5.21 24.58
N ASP A 39 -0.99 -4.21 23.94
CA ASP A 39 -1.45 -3.69 22.64
C ASP A 39 -1.07 -4.58 21.46
N VAL A 40 -0.03 -5.41 21.58
CA VAL A 40 0.43 -6.28 20.49
C VAL A 40 -0.67 -7.24 19.98
N PRO A 41 -1.32 -8.06 20.83
CA PRO A 41 -2.36 -8.97 20.36
C PRO A 41 -3.58 -8.22 19.81
N LEU A 42 -3.94 -7.08 20.39
CA LEU A 42 -5.06 -6.27 19.93
C LEU A 42 -4.76 -5.61 18.58
N ALA A 43 -3.55 -5.09 18.38
CA ALA A 43 -3.09 -4.55 17.10
C ALA A 43 -3.07 -5.62 16.01
N ALA A 44 -2.60 -6.83 16.34
CA ALA A 44 -2.63 -7.97 15.43
C ALA A 44 -4.07 -8.32 14.99
N GLN A 45 -5.02 -8.36 15.94
CA GLN A 45 -6.43 -8.60 15.62
C GLN A 45 -7.04 -7.44 14.82
N ALA A 46 -6.72 -6.20 15.17
CA ALA A 46 -7.24 -5.03 14.46
C ALA A 46 -6.78 -5.01 13.00
N CYS A 47 -5.48 -5.24 12.74
CA CYS A 47 -4.97 -5.41 11.38
C CYS A 47 -5.67 -6.57 10.65
N ARG A 48 -5.88 -7.71 11.32
CA ARG A 48 -6.59 -8.84 10.72
C ARG A 48 -8.04 -8.50 10.37
N VAL A 49 -8.75 -7.75 11.22
CA VAL A 49 -10.11 -7.28 10.93
C VAL A 49 -10.12 -6.36 9.73
N ILE A 50 -9.18 -5.42 9.62
CA ILE A 50 -9.04 -4.56 8.42
C ILE A 50 -8.91 -5.43 7.17
N GLY A 51 -7.94 -6.34 7.13
CA GLY A 51 -7.74 -7.21 5.97
C GLY A 51 -8.97 -8.06 5.63
N LEU A 52 -9.53 -8.77 6.60
CA LEU A 52 -10.69 -9.65 6.36
C LEU A 52 -11.96 -8.89 5.98
N SER A 53 -12.15 -7.66 6.47
CA SER A 53 -13.32 -6.86 6.10
C SER A 53 -13.18 -6.17 4.75
N SER A 54 -11.97 -5.92 4.28
CA SER A 54 -11.67 -5.49 2.89
C SER A 54 -11.75 -6.63 1.87
N GLN A 55 -11.54 -7.87 2.30
CA GLN A 55 -11.56 -9.03 1.40
C GLN A 55 -12.89 -9.14 0.65
N HIS A 56 -12.82 -9.03 -0.69
CA HIS A 56 -13.98 -9.03 -1.59
C HIS A 56 -15.04 -7.98 -1.23
N ASN A 57 -14.61 -6.84 -0.68
CA ASN A 57 -15.50 -5.80 -0.19
C ASN A 57 -14.93 -4.39 -0.42
N PRO A 58 -15.17 -3.81 -1.62
CA PRO A 58 -14.61 -2.52 -1.98
C PRO A 58 -15.10 -1.37 -1.10
N GLU A 59 -16.31 -1.46 -0.52
CA GLU A 59 -16.83 -0.44 0.39
C GLU A 59 -15.99 -0.31 1.67
N CYS A 60 -15.66 -1.44 2.30
CA CYS A 60 -14.78 -1.44 3.47
C CYS A 60 -13.34 -1.06 3.10
N SER A 61 -12.85 -1.55 1.96
CA SER A 61 -11.52 -1.19 1.45
C SER A 61 -11.38 0.32 1.24
N ALA A 62 -12.31 0.95 0.51
CA ALA A 62 -12.34 2.39 0.28
C ALA A 62 -12.45 3.20 1.58
N MET A 63 -13.26 2.72 2.54
CA MET A 63 -13.36 3.34 3.88
C MET A 63 -12.01 3.32 4.61
N TYR A 64 -11.29 2.19 4.61
CA TYR A 64 -9.98 2.10 5.25
C TYR A 64 -8.88 2.86 4.51
N ALA A 65 -8.91 2.90 3.18
CA ALA A 65 -8.03 3.74 2.38
C ALA A 65 -8.22 5.21 2.75
N THR A 66 -9.48 5.69 2.79
CA THR A 66 -9.83 7.06 3.22
C THR A 66 -9.35 7.36 4.65
N ALA A 67 -9.36 6.36 5.53
CA ALA A 67 -8.89 6.49 6.91
C ALA A 67 -7.35 6.42 7.08
N ALA A 68 -6.59 6.31 5.99
CA ALA A 68 -5.14 6.11 5.98
C ALA A 68 -4.70 4.87 6.79
N ALA A 69 -5.34 3.73 6.51
CA ALA A 69 -5.02 2.46 7.16
C ALA A 69 -3.61 1.96 6.82
N ILE A 70 -3.11 2.19 5.60
CA ILE A 70 -1.80 1.71 5.17
C ILE A 70 -0.65 2.25 6.03
N PRO A 71 -0.51 3.58 6.24
CA PRO A 71 0.50 4.11 7.15
C PRO A 71 0.38 3.56 8.58
N ALA A 72 -0.85 3.40 9.08
CA ALA A 72 -1.10 2.89 10.43
C ALA A 72 -0.61 1.43 10.57
N VAL A 73 -0.99 0.57 9.63
CA VAL A 73 -0.58 -0.85 9.58
C VAL A 73 0.95 -0.98 9.40
N CYS A 74 1.56 -0.12 8.58
CA CYS A 74 3.02 -0.07 8.45
C CYS A 74 3.71 0.37 9.75
N GLY A 75 3.06 1.23 10.55
CA GLY A 75 3.50 1.56 11.91
C GLY A 75 3.57 0.33 12.80
N VAL A 76 2.53 -0.51 12.79
CA VAL A 76 2.50 -1.79 13.52
C VAL A 76 3.62 -2.72 13.07
N LEU A 77 3.84 -2.90 11.76
CA LEU A 77 4.96 -3.71 11.24
C LEU A 77 6.31 -3.21 11.73
N ARG A 78 6.50 -1.89 11.79
CA ARG A 78 7.76 -1.29 12.22
C ARG A 78 7.99 -1.46 13.72
N GLN A 79 6.95 -1.25 14.52
CA GLN A 79 7.03 -1.30 15.96
C GLN A 79 7.14 -2.74 16.49
N TRP A 80 6.40 -3.66 15.88
CA TRP A 80 6.21 -5.03 16.36
C TRP A 80 6.71 -6.09 15.37
N LEU A 81 7.76 -5.77 14.61
CA LEU A 81 8.31 -6.66 13.58
C LEU A 81 8.69 -8.04 14.10
N ALA A 82 9.16 -8.11 15.34
CA ALA A 82 9.58 -9.35 16.00
C ALA A 82 8.40 -10.20 16.48
N ASP A 83 7.16 -9.70 16.44
CA ASP A 83 5.96 -10.46 16.77
C ASP A 83 5.32 -11.04 15.50
N ALA A 84 5.23 -12.37 15.45
CA ALA A 84 4.76 -13.07 14.25
C ALA A 84 3.28 -12.80 13.95
N ASP A 85 2.45 -12.63 14.97
CA ASP A 85 1.00 -12.43 14.79
C ASP A 85 0.68 -11.01 14.36
N ALA A 86 1.36 -10.01 14.93
CA ALA A 86 1.29 -8.63 14.46
C ALA A 86 1.75 -8.53 13.00
N ALA A 87 2.86 -9.19 12.65
CA ALA A 87 3.36 -9.23 11.28
C ALA A 87 2.36 -9.89 10.30
N ARG A 88 1.77 -11.03 10.67
CA ARG A 88 0.75 -11.72 9.85
C ARG A 88 -0.49 -10.85 9.63
N GLY A 89 -1.02 -10.27 10.70
CA GLY A 89 -2.21 -9.42 10.64
C GLY A 89 -1.97 -8.21 9.74
N ALA A 90 -0.82 -7.56 9.91
CA ALA A 90 -0.47 -6.40 9.10
C ALA A 90 -0.21 -6.73 7.63
N ALA A 91 0.51 -7.81 7.34
CA ALA A 91 0.74 -8.26 5.96
C ALA A 91 -0.57 -8.64 5.24
N LEU A 92 -1.51 -9.26 5.96
CA LEU A 92 -2.86 -9.52 5.42
C LEU A 92 -3.57 -8.21 5.08
N ALA A 93 -3.60 -7.24 6.00
CA ALA A 93 -4.26 -5.95 5.76
C ALA A 93 -3.68 -5.21 4.55
N VAL A 94 -2.35 -5.14 4.44
CA VAL A 94 -1.69 -4.49 3.30
C VAL A 94 -2.04 -5.19 1.99
N ARG A 95 -2.03 -6.53 1.95
CA ARG A 95 -2.42 -7.28 0.75
C ARG A 95 -3.84 -6.93 0.32
N GLU A 96 -4.80 -7.09 1.23
CA GLU A 96 -6.23 -6.96 0.89
C GLU A 96 -6.59 -5.53 0.44
N LEU A 97 -5.95 -4.51 1.02
CA LEU A 97 -6.13 -3.12 0.57
C LEU A 97 -5.54 -2.85 -0.82
N LEU A 98 -4.47 -3.57 -1.20
CA LEU A 98 -3.86 -3.46 -2.52
C LEU A 98 -4.56 -4.32 -3.59
N GLU A 99 -5.37 -5.30 -3.19
CA GLU A 99 -6.13 -6.14 -4.14
C GLU A 99 -7.39 -5.43 -4.68
N ASP A 100 -7.77 -4.30 -4.09
CA ASP A 100 -8.85 -3.46 -4.59
C ASP A 100 -8.36 -2.56 -5.73
N GLU A 101 -8.64 -2.96 -6.98
CA GLU A 101 -8.18 -2.27 -8.19
C GLU A 101 -8.58 -0.79 -8.26
N GLU A 102 -9.70 -0.40 -7.64
CA GLU A 102 -10.18 0.99 -7.66
C GLU A 102 -9.27 1.91 -6.83
N GLN A 103 -8.72 1.39 -5.74
CA GLN A 103 -7.90 2.15 -4.78
C GLN A 103 -6.41 1.77 -4.85
N ALA A 104 -6.05 0.74 -5.62
CA ALA A 104 -4.73 0.12 -5.59
C ALA A 104 -3.58 1.11 -5.84
N ASN A 105 -3.74 2.08 -6.74
CA ASN A 105 -2.68 3.04 -7.04
C ASN A 105 -2.44 4.02 -5.88
N ASP A 106 -3.50 4.55 -5.28
CA ASP A 106 -3.40 5.48 -4.14
C ASP A 106 -2.85 4.77 -2.90
N VAL A 107 -3.39 3.58 -2.62
CA VAL A 107 -2.92 2.68 -1.54
C VAL A 107 -1.45 2.29 -1.75
N ALA A 108 -1.04 2.00 -2.99
CA ALA A 108 0.35 1.67 -3.31
C ALA A 108 1.28 2.88 -3.12
N ALA A 109 0.84 4.09 -3.49
CA ALA A 109 1.60 5.32 -3.26
C ALA A 109 1.80 5.57 -1.75
N GLU A 110 0.75 5.42 -0.94
CA GLU A 110 0.85 5.52 0.52
C GLU A 110 1.79 4.45 1.12
N ALA A 111 1.67 3.22 0.63
CA ALA A 111 2.49 2.10 1.09
C ALA A 111 3.96 2.31 0.74
N ALA A 112 4.25 2.83 -0.45
CA ALA A 112 5.59 3.19 -0.87
C ALA A 112 6.17 4.28 0.03
N ALA A 113 5.40 5.35 0.30
CA ALA A 113 5.80 6.42 1.21
C ALA A 113 6.04 5.91 2.65
N ALA A 114 5.26 4.93 3.10
CA ALA A 114 5.44 4.28 4.40
C ALA A 114 6.61 3.27 4.47
N GLY A 115 7.21 2.94 3.32
CA GLY A 115 8.29 1.96 3.20
C GLY A 115 7.82 0.50 3.33
N ALA A 116 6.57 0.21 2.94
CA ALA A 116 5.92 -1.09 3.10
C ALA A 116 6.75 -2.26 2.53
N THR A 117 7.30 -2.13 1.32
CA THR A 117 8.13 -3.19 0.69
C THR A 117 9.29 -3.62 1.58
N ARG A 118 10.01 -2.68 2.18
CA ARG A 118 11.13 -2.99 3.08
C ARG A 118 10.64 -3.66 4.36
N LEU A 119 9.52 -3.18 4.92
CA LEU A 119 8.94 -3.74 6.15
C LEU A 119 8.44 -5.16 5.94
N LEU A 120 7.73 -5.43 4.83
CA LEU A 120 7.24 -6.75 4.46
C LEU A 120 8.37 -7.75 4.25
N ARG A 121 9.43 -7.35 3.53
CA ARG A 121 10.64 -8.19 3.36
C ARG A 121 11.34 -8.47 4.69
N ALA A 122 11.44 -7.48 5.56
CA ALA A 122 12.02 -7.67 6.89
C ALA A 122 11.17 -8.62 7.76
N ALA A 123 9.84 -8.52 7.67
CA ALA A 123 8.93 -9.42 8.38
C ALA A 123 9.05 -10.87 7.89
N MET A 124 9.13 -11.07 6.57
CA MET A 124 9.37 -12.39 5.98
C MET A 124 10.71 -12.99 6.42
N ALA A 125 11.77 -12.17 6.51
CA ALA A 125 13.08 -12.63 6.97
C ALA A 125 13.10 -12.95 8.48
N ALA A 126 12.33 -12.22 9.29
CA ALA A 126 12.24 -12.44 10.73
C ALA A 126 11.46 -13.72 11.09
N HIS A 127 10.51 -14.14 10.26
CA HIS A 127 9.62 -15.28 10.52
C HIS A 127 9.55 -16.23 9.30
N PRO A 128 10.64 -16.91 8.93
CA PRO A 128 10.71 -17.76 7.73
C PRO A 128 9.73 -18.95 7.79
N GLU A 129 9.40 -19.45 8.97
CA GLU A 129 8.47 -20.56 9.19
C GLU A 129 6.99 -20.16 9.13
N ALA A 130 6.68 -18.85 9.15
CA ALA A 130 5.31 -18.35 9.11
C ALA A 130 4.76 -18.35 7.67
N GLY A 131 4.36 -19.52 7.17
CA GLY A 131 3.91 -19.69 5.78
C GLY A 131 2.81 -18.72 5.32
N ASP A 132 1.87 -18.37 6.19
CA ASP A 132 0.81 -17.39 5.88
C ASP A 132 1.37 -15.97 5.71
N LEU A 133 2.34 -15.58 6.54
CA LEU A 133 3.05 -14.32 6.40
C LEU A 133 3.81 -14.29 5.07
N GLN A 134 4.54 -15.35 4.72
CA GLN A 134 5.29 -15.42 3.46
C GLN A 134 4.38 -15.21 2.25
N ARG A 135 3.21 -15.87 2.24
CA ARG A 135 2.24 -15.71 1.13
C ARG A 135 1.65 -14.31 1.08
N ASN A 136 1.19 -13.78 2.21
CA ASN A 136 0.54 -12.47 2.27
C ASN A 136 1.53 -11.34 1.94
N ALA A 137 2.70 -11.33 2.59
CA ALA A 137 3.73 -10.33 2.39
C ALA A 137 4.38 -10.41 1.00
N GLY A 138 4.57 -11.63 0.48
CA GLY A 138 5.05 -11.84 -0.89
C GLY A 138 4.06 -11.29 -1.92
N ARG A 139 2.77 -11.60 -1.78
CA ARG A 139 1.72 -11.08 -2.67
C ARG A 139 1.60 -9.56 -2.57
N ALA A 140 1.59 -8.99 -1.36
CA ALA A 140 1.58 -7.55 -1.15
C ALA A 140 2.80 -6.87 -1.81
N THR A 141 3.99 -7.46 -1.71
CA THR A 141 5.20 -6.94 -2.38
C THR A 141 5.05 -6.93 -3.90
N GLN A 142 4.51 -8.01 -4.49
CA GLN A 142 4.26 -8.07 -5.94
C GLN A 142 3.24 -7.02 -6.40
N LEU A 143 2.16 -6.80 -5.61
CA LEU A 143 1.17 -5.77 -5.91
C LEU A 143 1.80 -4.38 -5.85
N LEU A 144 2.61 -4.08 -4.83
CA LEU A 144 3.34 -2.81 -4.74
C LEU A 144 4.29 -2.59 -5.93
N GLU A 145 4.94 -3.63 -6.42
CA GLU A 145 5.80 -3.54 -7.60
C GLU A 145 4.99 -3.31 -8.89
N ALA A 146 3.79 -3.91 -8.99
CA ALA A 146 2.90 -3.71 -10.12
C ALA A 146 2.29 -2.30 -10.16
N HIS A 147 1.89 -1.75 -9.01
CA HIS A 147 1.23 -0.44 -8.91
C HIS A 147 2.21 0.73 -8.70
N GLY A 148 3.40 0.48 -8.16
CA GLY A 148 4.44 1.51 -7.92
C GLY A 148 5.42 1.69 -9.08
N GLY A 149 5.27 0.93 -10.17
CA GLY A 149 6.21 0.85 -11.29
C GLY A 149 6.11 1.95 -12.35
N GLU A 150 5.10 2.81 -12.33
CA GLU A 150 5.00 3.93 -13.27
C GLU A 150 5.12 5.28 -12.56
N PRO A 151 6.33 5.86 -12.46
CA PRO A 151 6.39 7.30 -12.67
C PRO A 151 5.88 7.52 -14.09
N SER A 152 4.69 8.11 -14.22
CA SER A 152 4.19 8.63 -15.49
C SER A 152 5.25 9.59 -16.06
N ALA A 153 6.15 9.05 -16.88
CA ALA A 153 6.94 9.83 -17.79
C ALA A 153 5.92 10.37 -18.79
N ALA A 154 5.64 11.67 -18.66
CA ALA A 154 4.83 12.40 -19.61
C ALA A 154 5.18 11.97 -21.05
N PRO A 155 4.18 11.81 -21.93
CA PRO A 155 4.47 11.48 -23.31
C PRO A 155 5.37 12.59 -23.87
N HIS A 156 6.56 12.20 -24.33
CA HIS A 156 7.31 13.00 -25.28
C HIS A 156 6.42 13.13 -26.51
N GLU A 157 5.68 14.24 -26.60
CA GLU A 157 5.18 14.73 -27.86
C GLU A 157 6.40 15.02 -28.72
N GLY A 158 6.69 14.07 -29.60
CA GLY A 158 7.63 14.27 -30.68
C GLY A 158 7.05 15.27 -31.67
N GLU A 159 7.88 16.23 -32.06
CA GLU A 159 7.74 16.87 -33.35
C GLU A 159 9.08 16.81 -34.09
N PRO A 160 9.19 15.93 -35.09
CA PRO A 160 10.02 16.15 -36.27
C PRO A 160 9.12 16.19 -37.53
N PRO A 161 9.60 16.51 -38.75
CA PRO A 161 10.87 17.12 -39.17
C PRO A 161 10.67 18.30 -40.17
N ALA A 162 11.72 19.05 -40.50
CA ALA A 162 11.80 19.74 -41.80
C ALA A 162 13.22 19.74 -42.35
N GLN A 163 13.41 18.94 -43.40
CA GLN A 163 14.58 18.94 -44.26
C GLN A 163 14.63 20.20 -45.14
N ALA A 164 15.84 20.42 -45.68
CA ALA A 164 16.14 20.85 -47.05
C ALA A 164 16.72 22.27 -47.19
N GLY A 165 17.97 22.31 -47.67
CA GLY A 165 18.52 23.51 -48.30
C GLY A 165 20.04 23.64 -48.22
N SER A 166 20.80 22.75 -48.87
CA SER A 166 22.10 23.16 -49.40
C SER A 166 21.87 24.12 -50.57
N PRO A 167 22.69 25.17 -50.72
CA PRO A 167 23.49 25.23 -51.95
C PRO A 167 24.93 25.73 -51.76
N SER A 168 25.80 25.17 -52.60
CA SER A 168 27.14 25.65 -52.95
C SER A 168 27.14 27.04 -53.60
N GLY A 169 28.24 27.78 -53.40
CA GLY A 169 28.65 28.96 -54.20
C GLY A 169 29.70 29.80 -53.46
N SER A 170 30.99 29.51 -53.62
CA SER A 170 31.95 30.17 -54.54
C SER A 170 32.29 31.65 -54.25
N ALA A 171 33.56 31.86 -53.85
CA ALA A 171 34.52 32.91 -54.23
C ALA A 171 34.24 34.42 -53.98
N GLY A 172 35.25 35.10 -53.41
CA GLY A 172 35.60 36.47 -53.81
C GLY A 172 36.10 37.46 -52.74
N ALA A 173 37.41 37.77 -52.80
CA ALA A 173 38.04 39.10 -52.64
C ALA A 173 38.00 39.89 -51.31
N GLY A 174 39.19 40.06 -50.69
CA GLY A 174 39.95 41.32 -50.73
C GLY A 174 39.64 42.49 -49.77
N ALA A 175 40.74 43.07 -49.24
CA ALA A 175 40.88 44.35 -48.50
C ALA A 175 40.40 44.33 -47.03
N SER A 176 41.16 44.80 -46.03
CA SER A 176 42.22 45.82 -45.97
C SER A 176 43.34 45.46 -45.00
#